data_AF-A0A9N9QZT8-F1
#
_entry.id   AF-A0A9N9QZT8-F1
#
_cell.length_a   1.000
_cell.length_b   1.000
_cell.length_c   1.000
_cell.angle_alpha   90.00
_cell.angle_beta   90.00
_cell.angle_gamma   90.00
#
_symmetry.space_group_name_H-M   'P 1'
#
loop_
_entity.id
_entity.type
_entity.pdbx_description
1 polymer ?
#
loop_
_entity_poly.entity_id
_entity_poly.type
_entity_poly.pdbx_seq_one_letter_code
_entity_poly.pdbx_strand_id
1 'polypeptide(L)'
;MVKKRKFIETKPQELQKPCPVEVVLEDLTAHPLCLHGPTLLFSSVKGKYYSCSLCRNKKDCTLNIDEEDWKKENVRKRNEKYYNLIPKLDKEAAWSNFKEVKSQHSSNRAYCNTCQELYILSQSKKHLKDHRVITPLTDDQLVNPSSWLPALNDDTVEAQYLFTKKSVSTVLGILKNNNIRNILCIGTPSVHEAAQASPDFDSLLLDYDKRHSLFNPPYKFLWYNMFNDYLFNGNTDEKVLKKFFKNSRDGGLCVVMDPPFGGRVEPLVFTLKELSKLYRKTFDKSDEEIIPVIWAFPYFSEPYIKNLMPEIKMHDYQVEYENHKKFQNKSKSGRKFGSPVRFFTNLPLLTIDLSNDTKYKLCDKCKYWVSVSNNHCNKCKECTSKNGMTYKHCNICKRCVKPTFFHCKECGRCCQEKGHVCGIVVESQSCYNCQAKGHKQSQCPQLQGSKKKKKRVHA
;
A
#
# COMPACT_ATOMS: atom_id res chain seq x y z
N MET A 1 19.61 35.48 -52.66
CA MET A 1 18.32 34.79 -52.93
C MET A 1 18.15 33.63 -51.97
N VAL A 2 17.42 33.85 -50.88
CA VAL A 2 17.24 32.87 -49.78
C VAL A 2 15.92 32.14 -49.98
N LYS A 3 15.98 30.81 -50.17
CA LYS A 3 14.80 29.95 -50.33
C LYS A 3 14.01 29.89 -49.02
N LYS A 4 12.80 30.46 -49.00
CA LYS A 4 11.82 30.30 -47.92
C LYS A 4 11.44 28.81 -47.79
N ARG A 5 11.76 28.19 -46.65
CA ARG A 5 11.25 26.85 -46.27
C ARG A 5 9.78 26.98 -45.91
N LYS A 6 8.93 26.17 -46.53
CA LYS A 6 7.49 26.04 -46.22
C LYS A 6 7.34 25.43 -44.82
N PHE A 7 6.59 26.11 -43.95
CA PHE A 7 6.10 25.51 -42.71
C PHE A 7 5.08 24.42 -43.08
N ILE A 8 5.37 23.19 -42.67
CA ILE A 8 4.40 22.09 -42.67
C ILE A 8 3.61 22.25 -41.37
N GLU A 9 2.32 22.56 -41.47
CA GLU A 9 1.40 22.47 -40.34
C GLU A 9 1.36 21.04 -39.83
N THR A 10 1.96 20.81 -38.67
CA THR A 10 1.74 19.59 -37.89
C THR A 10 0.28 19.58 -37.46
N LYS A 11 -0.50 18.65 -38.02
CA LYS A 11 -1.83 18.30 -37.52
C LYS A 11 -1.77 18.10 -35.99
N PRO A 12 -2.74 18.61 -35.22
CA PRO A 12 -2.78 18.38 -33.79
C PRO A 12 -2.80 16.88 -33.52
N GLN A 13 -1.78 16.38 -32.82
CA GLN A 13 -1.77 15.03 -32.29
C GLN A 13 -2.97 14.91 -31.35
N GLU A 14 -3.96 14.11 -31.75
CA GLU A 14 -5.02 13.67 -30.85
C GLU A 14 -4.36 13.02 -29.63
N LEU A 15 -4.44 13.70 -28.48
CA LEU A 15 -4.12 13.13 -27.19
C LEU A 15 -5.00 11.88 -27.00
N GLN A 16 -4.42 10.70 -27.23
CA GLN A 16 -5.09 9.42 -27.02
C GLN A 16 -5.61 9.36 -25.58
N LYS A 17 -6.94 9.33 -25.46
CA LYS A 17 -7.65 9.23 -24.19
C LYS A 17 -7.22 7.96 -23.45
N PRO A 18 -6.93 8.00 -22.13
CA PRO A 18 -6.57 6.80 -21.39
C PRO A 18 -7.78 5.87 -21.30
N CYS A 19 -7.69 4.71 -21.96
CA CYS A 19 -8.66 3.64 -21.79
C CYS A 19 -8.47 2.96 -20.42
N PRO A 20 -9.53 2.41 -19.81
CA PRO A 20 -9.42 1.66 -18.57
C PRO A 20 -8.46 0.48 -18.75
N VAL A 21 -7.49 0.35 -17.84
CA VAL A 21 -6.59 -0.80 -17.76
C VAL A 21 -6.95 -1.60 -16.52
N GLU A 22 -7.34 -2.85 -16.70
CA GLU A 22 -7.65 -3.81 -15.64
C GLU A 22 -6.41 -4.66 -15.31
N VAL A 23 -6.30 -5.10 -14.06
CA VAL A 23 -5.31 -6.12 -13.66
C VAL A 23 -6.04 -7.45 -13.54
N VAL A 24 -5.61 -8.43 -14.32
CA VAL A 24 -6.12 -9.80 -14.23
C VAL A 24 -5.33 -10.51 -13.13
N LEU A 25 -6.02 -10.85 -12.04
CA LEU A 25 -5.43 -11.51 -10.88
C LEU A 25 -5.63 -13.01 -11.00
N GLU A 26 -4.56 -13.72 -11.33
CA GLU A 26 -4.52 -15.17 -11.45
C GLU A 26 -3.25 -15.71 -10.78
N ASP A 27 -3.00 -17.01 -10.90
CA ASP A 27 -1.77 -17.61 -10.39
C ASP A 27 -0.54 -17.03 -11.11
N LEU A 28 0.26 -16.28 -10.36
CA LEU A 28 1.41 -15.54 -10.89
C LEU A 28 2.61 -16.45 -11.20
N THR A 29 2.58 -17.73 -10.82
CA THR A 29 3.71 -18.66 -11.04
C THR A 29 4.05 -18.88 -12.51
N ALA A 30 3.05 -18.78 -13.39
CA ALA A 30 3.22 -18.92 -14.84
C ALA A 30 3.55 -17.60 -15.56
N HIS A 31 3.64 -16.48 -14.82
CA HIS A 31 3.88 -15.17 -15.40
C HIS A 31 5.37 -14.95 -15.71
N PRO A 32 5.70 -14.14 -16.73
CA PRO A 32 7.08 -13.76 -16.96
C PRO A 32 7.64 -12.98 -15.76
N LEU A 33 8.94 -13.16 -15.53
CA LEU A 33 9.69 -12.46 -14.49
C LEU A 33 10.28 -11.16 -15.01
N CYS A 34 10.45 -10.21 -14.09
CA CYS A 34 11.39 -9.10 -14.20
C CYS A 34 12.32 -9.10 -12.98
N LEU A 35 13.21 -8.11 -12.84
CA LEU A 35 14.08 -7.97 -11.66
C LEU A 35 13.32 -7.78 -10.34
N HIS A 36 12.02 -7.51 -10.41
CA HIS A 36 11.13 -7.24 -9.27
C HIS A 36 10.16 -8.41 -8.99
N GLY A 37 10.46 -9.60 -9.53
CA GLY A 37 9.63 -10.80 -9.42
C GLY A 37 8.64 -10.99 -10.58
N PRO A 38 7.64 -11.86 -10.41
CA PRO A 38 6.58 -12.09 -11.39
C PRO A 38 5.84 -10.82 -11.76
N THR A 39 5.52 -10.71 -13.04
CA THR A 39 4.75 -9.58 -13.59
C THR A 39 3.26 -9.74 -13.34
N LEU A 40 2.52 -8.65 -13.55
CA LEU A 40 1.06 -8.68 -13.55
C LEU A 40 0.55 -8.67 -14.99
N LEU A 41 -0.55 -9.38 -15.23
CA LEU A 41 -1.27 -9.34 -16.49
C LEU A 41 -2.23 -8.15 -16.48
N PHE A 42 -2.06 -7.25 -17.44
CA PHE A 42 -2.92 -6.09 -17.63
C PHE A 42 -3.79 -6.31 -18.85
N SER A 43 -5.07 -5.98 -18.73
CA SER A 43 -6.03 -5.99 -19.84
C SER A 43 -6.43 -4.57 -20.22
N SER A 44 -6.38 -4.27 -21.51
CA SER A 44 -6.80 -2.99 -22.06
C SER A 44 -7.57 -3.18 -23.37
N VAL A 45 -8.15 -2.12 -23.91
CA VAL A 45 -8.79 -2.17 -25.24
C VAL A 45 -7.83 -2.57 -26.37
N LYS A 46 -6.51 -2.43 -26.16
CA LYS A 46 -5.48 -2.81 -27.13
C LYS A 46 -5.06 -4.29 -27.01
N GLY A 47 -5.63 -5.02 -26.05
CA GLY A 47 -5.25 -6.39 -25.72
C GLY A 47 -4.64 -6.51 -24.33
N LYS A 48 -4.16 -7.72 -24.04
CA LYS A 48 -3.56 -8.08 -22.76
C LYS A 48 -2.03 -8.17 -22.85
N TYR A 49 -1.36 -7.71 -21.80
CA TYR A 49 0.09 -7.69 -21.73
C TYR A 49 0.58 -7.84 -20.29
N TYR A 50 1.73 -8.48 -20.12
CA TYR A 50 2.46 -8.57 -18.88
C TYR A 50 3.34 -7.35 -18.69
N SER A 51 3.34 -6.78 -17.48
CA SER A 51 4.20 -5.65 -17.10
C SER A 51 4.61 -5.72 -15.64
N CYS A 52 5.67 -4.99 -15.29
CA CYS A 52 6.20 -4.95 -13.93
C CYS A 52 5.10 -4.64 -12.89
N SER A 53 5.11 -5.37 -11.78
CA SER A 53 4.18 -5.22 -10.66
C SER A 53 4.48 -3.97 -9.80
N LEU A 54 5.76 -3.61 -9.70
CA LEU A 54 6.24 -2.54 -8.81
C LEU A 54 6.46 -1.22 -9.56
N CYS A 55 7.22 -1.24 -10.66
CA CYS A 55 7.60 -0.05 -11.41
C CYS A 55 6.47 0.41 -12.31
N ARG A 56 6.01 1.65 -12.13
CA ARG A 56 4.95 2.23 -12.98
C ARG A 56 5.49 2.83 -14.27
N ASN A 57 6.74 3.28 -14.26
CA ASN A 57 7.37 3.88 -15.44
C ASN A 57 8.19 2.83 -16.18
N LYS A 58 8.04 2.78 -17.50
CA LYS A 58 8.81 1.88 -18.38
C LYS A 58 10.31 2.15 -18.32
N LYS A 59 10.74 3.32 -17.84
CA LYS A 59 12.14 3.65 -17.63
C LYS A 59 12.79 2.85 -16.49
N ASP A 60 12.01 2.52 -15.45
CA ASP A 60 12.54 1.84 -14.25
C ASP A 60 12.46 0.31 -14.42
N CYS A 61 11.47 -0.17 -15.17
CA CYS A 61 11.43 -1.54 -15.66
C CYS A 61 10.87 -1.58 -17.07
N THR A 62 11.68 -2.02 -18.03
CA THR A 62 11.31 -2.05 -19.45
C THR A 62 10.51 -3.30 -19.85
N LEU A 63 10.30 -4.24 -18.93
CA LEU A 63 9.62 -5.49 -19.26
C LEU A 63 8.15 -5.25 -19.61
N ASN A 64 7.81 -5.55 -20.86
CA ASN A 64 6.46 -5.52 -21.40
C ASN A 64 6.36 -6.64 -22.44
N ILE A 65 5.46 -7.59 -22.23
CA ILE A 65 5.32 -8.78 -23.09
C ILE A 65 3.83 -8.98 -23.36
N ASP A 66 3.41 -9.01 -24.62
CA ASP A 66 2.02 -9.28 -24.98
C ASP A 66 1.63 -10.73 -24.60
N GLU A 67 0.37 -10.97 -24.24
CA GLU A 67 -0.11 -12.30 -23.82
C GLU A 67 0.14 -13.37 -24.89
N GLU A 68 -0.04 -13.00 -26.17
CA GLU A 68 0.20 -13.90 -27.31
C GLU A 68 1.69 -14.20 -27.52
N ASP A 69 2.58 -13.24 -27.26
CA ASP A 69 4.02 -13.47 -27.34
C ASP A 69 4.51 -14.38 -26.22
N TRP A 70 3.91 -14.29 -25.03
CA TRP A 70 4.23 -15.18 -23.91
C TRP A 70 3.90 -16.65 -24.17
N LYS A 71 3.02 -16.95 -25.14
CA LYS A 71 2.74 -18.34 -25.57
C LYS A 71 3.89 -18.95 -26.38
N LYS A 72 4.81 -18.14 -26.91
CA LYS A 72 5.94 -18.60 -27.73
C LYS A 72 7.08 -19.11 -26.85
N GLU A 73 7.52 -20.33 -27.11
CA GLU A 73 8.55 -21.03 -26.31
C GLU A 73 9.89 -20.28 -26.24
N ASN A 74 10.30 -19.65 -27.33
CA ASN A 74 11.53 -18.85 -27.38
C ASN A 74 11.47 -17.61 -26.46
N VAL A 75 10.29 -17.01 -26.29
CA VAL A 75 10.07 -15.87 -25.37
C VAL A 75 10.17 -16.35 -23.92
N ARG A 76 9.58 -17.51 -23.60
CA ARG A 76 9.68 -18.13 -22.27
C ARG A 76 11.13 -18.45 -21.89
N LYS A 77 11.85 -19.17 -22.75
CA LYS A 77 13.27 -19.48 -22.56
C LYS A 77 14.14 -18.23 -22.37
N ARG A 78 13.86 -17.16 -23.12
CA ARG A 78 14.59 -15.89 -22.93
C ARG A 78 14.28 -15.23 -21.59
N ASN A 79 13.09 -15.43 -21.04
CA ASN A 79 12.68 -14.89 -19.75
C ASN A 79 13.27 -15.66 -18.56
N GLU A 80 13.53 -16.97 -18.71
CA GLU A 80 14.14 -17.81 -17.66
C GLU A 80 15.47 -17.26 -17.13
N LYS A 81 16.20 -16.47 -17.91
CA LYS A 81 17.43 -15.79 -17.43
C LYS A 81 17.19 -14.98 -16.15
N TYR A 82 15.98 -14.45 -15.92
CA TYR A 82 15.67 -13.66 -14.73
C TYR A 82 15.78 -14.46 -13.44
N TYR A 83 15.60 -15.78 -13.46
CA TYR A 83 15.86 -16.63 -12.29
C TYR A 83 17.29 -16.50 -11.75
N ASN A 84 18.25 -16.21 -12.63
CA ASN A 84 19.66 -16.03 -12.28
C ASN A 84 20.05 -14.55 -12.11
N LEU A 85 19.31 -13.61 -12.71
CA LEU A 85 19.60 -12.18 -12.63
C LEU A 85 19.01 -11.52 -11.37
N ILE A 86 17.91 -12.03 -10.84
CA ILE A 86 17.34 -11.54 -9.59
C ILE A 86 18.35 -11.84 -8.48
N PRO A 87 18.87 -10.82 -7.76
CA PRO A 87 19.88 -11.05 -6.73
C PRO A 87 19.27 -11.82 -5.56
N LYS A 88 20.13 -12.48 -4.78
CA LYS A 88 19.76 -13.09 -3.50
C LYS A 88 20.53 -12.39 -2.40
N LEU A 89 19.88 -12.18 -1.26
CA LEU A 89 20.55 -11.59 -0.11
C LEU A 89 21.25 -12.67 0.70
N ASP A 90 22.53 -12.46 1.01
CA ASP A 90 23.21 -13.23 2.04
C ASP A 90 22.92 -12.61 3.42
N LYS A 91 21.76 -12.98 3.97
CA LYS A 91 21.29 -12.45 5.25
C LYS A 91 22.17 -12.88 6.43
N GLU A 92 22.79 -14.06 6.36
CA GLU A 92 23.67 -14.57 7.43
C GLU A 92 24.99 -13.79 7.48
N ALA A 93 25.58 -13.50 6.31
CA ALA A 93 26.75 -12.63 6.23
C ALA A 93 26.42 -11.21 6.69
N ALA A 94 25.29 -10.64 6.24
CA ALA A 94 24.84 -9.31 6.67
C ALA A 94 24.67 -9.22 8.19
N TRP A 95 24.04 -10.22 8.80
CA TRP A 95 23.84 -10.28 10.25
C TRP A 95 25.13 -10.50 11.04
N SER A 96 26.05 -11.30 10.50
CA SER A 96 27.37 -11.49 11.11
C SER A 96 28.17 -10.19 11.12
N ASN A 97 28.18 -9.47 10.00
CA ASN A 97 28.78 -8.14 9.89
C ASN A 97 28.11 -7.11 10.81
N PHE A 98 26.78 -7.11 10.93
CA PHE A 98 26.07 -6.25 11.88
C PHE A 98 26.55 -6.45 13.31
N LYS A 99 26.69 -7.71 13.77
CA LYS A 99 27.18 -8.03 15.11
C LYS A 99 28.62 -7.55 15.32
N GLU A 100 29.46 -7.69 14.31
CA GLU A 100 30.86 -7.23 14.36
C GLU A 100 30.94 -5.70 14.43
N VAL A 101 30.16 -4.98 13.63
CA VAL A 101 30.09 -3.52 13.68
C VAL A 101 29.53 -3.05 15.02
N LYS A 102 28.47 -3.69 15.53
CA LYS A 102 27.85 -3.35 16.81
C LYS A 102 28.81 -3.54 18.00
N SER A 103 29.74 -4.51 17.93
CA SER A 103 30.70 -4.74 19.01
C SER A 103 31.80 -3.67 19.10
N GLN A 104 32.01 -2.88 18.05
CA GLN A 104 32.97 -1.77 18.06
C GLN A 104 32.47 -0.58 18.88
N HIS A 105 33.38 0.31 19.27
CA HIS A 105 33.00 1.63 19.80
C HIS A 105 32.25 2.46 18.75
N SER A 106 31.26 3.26 19.15
CA SER A 106 30.37 4.02 18.25
C SER A 106 31.11 4.88 17.22
N SER A 107 32.26 5.44 17.59
CA SER A 107 33.14 6.23 16.71
C SER A 107 33.80 5.43 15.58
N ASN A 108 33.83 4.10 15.68
CA ASN A 108 34.42 3.22 14.67
C ASN A 108 33.35 2.51 13.81
N ARG A 109 32.07 2.85 14.00
CA ARG A 109 30.94 2.29 13.25
C ARG A 109 30.55 3.24 12.13
N ALA A 110 30.30 2.71 10.94
CA ALA A 110 29.87 3.51 9.80
C ALA A 110 28.90 2.77 8.89
N TYR A 111 28.07 3.55 8.20
CA TYR A 111 27.23 3.10 7.11
C TYR A 111 27.55 3.90 5.85
N CYS A 112 27.81 3.22 4.74
CA CYS A 112 28.02 3.87 3.46
C CYS A 112 26.75 3.80 2.62
N ASN A 113 26.06 4.92 2.39
CA ASN A 113 24.86 4.98 1.57
C ASN A 113 25.14 4.70 0.07
N THR A 114 26.34 5.02 -0.42
CA THR A 114 26.73 4.72 -1.81
C THR A 114 26.82 3.21 -2.07
N CYS A 115 27.43 2.47 -1.16
CA CYS A 115 27.60 1.02 -1.27
C CYS A 115 26.46 0.22 -0.63
N GLN A 116 25.61 0.89 0.17
CA GLN A 116 24.57 0.28 1.00
C GLN A 116 25.13 -0.81 1.92
N GLU A 117 26.19 -0.52 2.66
CA GLU A 117 26.84 -1.47 3.56
C GLU A 117 27.22 -0.85 4.91
N LEU A 118 27.10 -1.66 5.97
CA LEU A 118 27.67 -1.37 7.29
C LEU A 118 29.12 -1.83 7.31
N TYR A 119 29.99 -1.06 7.96
CA TYR A 119 31.42 -1.41 8.05
C TYR A 119 32.10 -0.78 9.26
N ILE A 120 33.29 -1.29 9.55
CA ILE A 120 34.17 -0.81 10.61
C ILE A 120 35.19 0.17 10.00
N LEU A 121 35.23 1.41 10.49
CA LEU A 121 36.02 2.50 9.89
C LEU A 121 37.51 2.17 9.83
N SER A 122 38.07 1.63 10.91
CA SER A 122 39.50 1.29 10.99
C SER A 122 39.91 0.13 10.09
N GLN A 123 38.96 -0.70 9.64
CA GLN A 123 39.25 -1.93 8.89
C GLN A 123 39.02 -1.79 7.38
N SER A 124 38.37 -0.71 6.92
CA SER A 124 38.05 -0.53 5.50
C SER A 124 38.55 0.79 4.94
N LYS A 125 39.36 0.69 3.88
CA LYS A 125 39.76 1.82 3.03
C LYS A 125 38.90 1.94 1.76
N LYS A 126 37.82 1.16 1.64
CA LYS A 126 36.97 1.10 0.43
C LYS A 126 36.06 2.33 0.29
N HIS A 127 35.70 3.00 1.39
CA HIS A 127 34.68 4.05 1.40
C HIS A 127 35.30 5.46 1.49
N LEU A 128 36.18 5.80 0.53
CA LEU A 128 36.92 7.07 0.51
C LEU A 128 36.29 8.13 -0.42
N LYS A 129 36.59 9.41 -0.11
CA LYS A 129 36.39 10.68 -0.85
C LYS A 129 35.00 10.98 -1.43
N ASP A 130 34.39 10.08 -2.21
CA ASP A 130 33.14 10.34 -2.95
C ASP A 130 31.93 9.59 -2.37
N HIS A 131 32.17 8.78 -1.33
CA HIS A 131 31.14 7.99 -0.69
C HIS A 131 30.35 8.80 0.33
N ARG A 132 29.03 8.61 0.35
CA ARG A 132 28.16 9.23 1.35
C ARG A 132 28.12 8.34 2.59
N VAL A 133 28.93 8.70 3.59
CA VAL A 133 29.10 7.93 4.82
C VAL A 133 28.37 8.59 5.99
N ILE A 134 27.71 7.78 6.80
CA ILE A 134 27.08 8.17 8.07
C ILE A 134 27.89 7.55 9.21
N THR A 135 28.46 8.41 10.05
CA THR A 135 29.28 8.06 11.21
C THR A 135 29.37 9.25 12.18
N PRO A 136 29.52 9.05 13.50
CA PRO A 136 29.44 7.78 14.23
C PRO A 136 28.03 7.17 14.19
N LEU A 137 27.92 5.86 14.49
CA LEU A 137 26.63 5.19 14.67
C LEU A 137 26.45 4.76 16.13
N THR A 138 25.40 5.29 16.75
CA THR A 138 24.98 4.93 18.11
C THR A 138 24.21 3.61 18.15
N ASP A 139 24.04 3.02 19.33
CA ASP A 139 23.21 1.81 19.49
C ASP A 139 21.74 2.08 19.13
N ASP A 140 21.20 3.25 19.51
CA ASP A 140 19.84 3.65 19.15
C ASP A 140 19.63 3.72 17.64
N GLN A 141 20.62 4.23 16.90
CA GLN A 141 20.59 4.24 15.43
C GLN A 141 20.62 2.82 14.85
N LEU A 142 21.45 1.93 15.38
CA LEU A 142 21.49 0.55 14.90
C LEU A 142 20.19 -0.22 15.14
N VAL A 143 19.46 0.11 16.22
CA VAL A 143 18.16 -0.49 16.54
C VAL A 143 17.01 0.15 15.75
N ASN A 144 17.13 1.44 15.41
CA ASN A 144 16.09 2.21 14.72
C ASN A 144 16.59 2.74 13.37
N PRO A 145 16.96 1.88 12.39
CA PRO A 145 17.50 2.31 11.12
C PRO A 145 16.55 3.23 10.35
N SER A 146 15.23 3.07 10.47
CA SER A 146 14.26 3.94 9.79
C SER A 146 14.41 5.42 10.14
N SER A 147 14.91 5.75 11.34
CA SER A 147 15.02 7.14 11.81
C SER A 147 16.13 7.96 11.14
N TRP A 148 17.12 7.32 10.50
CA TRP A 148 18.28 8.01 9.91
C TRP A 148 18.71 7.44 8.56
N LEU A 149 18.29 6.23 8.20
CA LEU A 149 18.57 5.65 6.89
C LEU A 149 17.95 6.56 5.82
N PRO A 150 18.73 7.05 4.84
CA PRO A 150 18.19 7.97 3.83
C PRO A 150 17.02 7.33 3.09
N ALA A 151 15.88 8.03 3.03
CA ALA A 151 14.71 7.55 2.30
C ALA A 151 15.03 7.37 0.81
N LEU A 152 14.55 6.27 0.22
CA LEU A 152 14.59 6.07 -1.22
C LEU A 152 13.54 6.99 -1.84
N ASN A 153 13.93 8.22 -2.19
CA ASN A 153 13.01 9.27 -2.67
C ASN A 153 12.54 9.08 -4.13
N ASP A 154 12.28 7.84 -4.55
CA ASP A 154 11.60 7.59 -5.82
C ASP A 154 10.11 7.35 -5.57
N ASP A 155 9.31 8.41 -5.75
CA ASP A 155 7.85 8.40 -5.63
C ASP A 155 7.16 7.36 -6.55
N THR A 156 7.89 6.78 -7.52
CA THR A 156 7.35 5.85 -8.51
C THR A 156 7.59 4.38 -8.19
N VAL A 157 8.59 4.05 -7.37
CA VAL A 157 8.99 2.66 -7.04
C VAL A 157 9.06 2.44 -5.53
N GLU A 158 9.75 3.31 -4.79
CA GLU A 158 10.20 3.07 -3.40
C GLU A 158 9.65 4.10 -2.40
N ALA A 159 8.46 4.64 -2.62
CA ALA A 159 7.92 5.74 -1.81
C ALA A 159 7.82 5.35 -0.31
N GLN A 160 8.90 5.61 0.44
CA GLN A 160 9.06 5.19 1.82
C GLN A 160 8.52 6.28 2.72
N TYR A 161 7.33 6.07 3.26
CA TYR A 161 6.71 6.98 4.22
C TYR A 161 6.87 6.41 5.63
N LEU A 162 7.44 7.19 6.54
CA LEU A 162 7.68 6.73 7.91
C LEU A 162 6.59 7.25 8.83
N PHE A 163 5.84 6.34 9.47
CA PHE A 163 4.86 6.72 10.48
C PHE A 163 5.50 7.54 11.60
N THR A 164 4.79 8.56 12.05
CA THR A 164 5.14 9.25 13.30
C THR A 164 5.08 8.29 14.49
N LYS A 165 5.84 8.59 15.56
CA LYS A 165 5.74 7.86 16.85
C LYS A 165 4.30 7.71 17.35
N LYS A 166 3.46 8.72 17.14
CA LYS A 166 2.03 8.67 17.50
C LYS A 166 1.26 7.63 16.70
N SER A 167 1.48 7.58 15.39
CA SER A 167 0.84 6.57 14.52
C SER A 167 1.33 5.17 14.81
N VAL A 168 2.62 4.98 15.07
CA VAL A 168 3.18 3.70 15.55
C VAL A 168 2.53 3.27 16.86
N SER A 169 2.48 4.15 17.86
CA SER A 169 1.83 3.87 19.15
C SER A 169 0.35 3.54 19.00
N THR A 170 -0.35 4.21 18.07
CA THR A 170 -1.75 3.89 17.76
C THR A 170 -1.87 2.47 17.20
N VAL A 171 -1.01 2.06 16.25
CA VAL A 171 -0.99 0.68 15.72
C VAL A 171 -0.80 -0.33 16.85
N LEU A 172 0.22 -0.16 17.69
CA LEU A 172 0.47 -1.09 18.80
C LEU A 172 -0.69 -1.11 19.81
N GLY A 173 -1.33 0.03 20.06
CA GLY A 173 -2.54 0.11 20.88
C GLY A 173 -3.71 -0.68 20.31
N ILE A 174 -3.93 -0.64 18.99
CA ILE A 174 -4.97 -1.44 18.32
C ILE A 174 -4.71 -2.93 18.55
N LEU A 175 -3.46 -3.37 18.37
CA LEU A 175 -3.07 -4.78 18.56
C LEU A 175 -3.33 -5.23 20.01
N LYS A 176 -2.90 -4.41 20.98
CA LYS A 176 -3.14 -4.66 22.41
C LYS A 176 -4.63 -4.77 22.73
N ASN A 177 -5.44 -3.85 22.23
CA ASN A 177 -6.89 -3.84 22.44
C ASN A 177 -7.63 -5.02 21.76
N ASN A 178 -6.98 -5.72 20.84
CA ASN A 178 -7.49 -6.93 20.19
C ASN A 178 -6.80 -8.22 20.69
N ASN A 179 -5.97 -8.13 21.73
CA ASN A 179 -5.17 -9.26 22.26
C ASN A 179 -4.28 -9.93 21.18
N ILE A 180 -3.74 -9.13 20.26
CA ILE A 180 -2.83 -9.60 19.21
C ILE A 180 -1.40 -9.23 19.60
N ARG A 181 -0.52 -10.23 19.61
CA ARG A 181 0.90 -10.09 19.98
C ARG A 181 1.84 -10.18 18.79
N ASN A 182 1.43 -10.80 17.67
CA ASN A 182 2.32 -11.00 16.54
C ASN A 182 1.95 -10.10 15.35
N ILE A 183 2.96 -9.50 14.73
CA ILE A 183 2.80 -8.49 13.68
C ILE A 183 3.57 -8.89 12.43
N LEU A 184 2.88 -9.04 11.31
CA LEU A 184 3.50 -9.12 9.99
C LEU A 184 3.58 -7.70 9.40
N CYS A 185 4.76 -7.07 9.51
CA CYS A 185 4.99 -5.71 9.06
C CYS A 185 5.33 -5.71 7.56
N ILE A 186 4.45 -5.20 6.71
CA ILE A 186 4.67 -5.11 5.26
C ILE A 186 4.92 -3.65 4.85
N GLY A 187 6.17 -3.30 4.55
CA GLY A 187 6.55 -1.92 4.23
C GLY A 187 6.43 -0.96 5.42
N THR A 188 6.50 -1.48 6.65
CA THR A 188 6.30 -0.70 7.89
C THR A 188 7.47 -0.85 8.87
N PRO A 189 8.70 -0.47 8.47
CA PRO A 189 9.90 -0.70 9.29
C PRO A 189 9.82 -0.02 10.66
N SER A 190 9.23 1.17 10.78
CA SER A 190 9.09 1.86 12.07
C SER A 190 8.13 1.16 13.04
N VAL A 191 7.13 0.42 12.54
CA VAL A 191 6.27 -0.43 13.38
C VAL A 191 7.04 -1.65 13.86
N HIS A 192 7.82 -2.27 12.96
CA HIS A 192 8.68 -3.40 13.30
C HIS A 192 9.71 -3.03 14.38
N GLU A 193 10.42 -1.92 14.21
CA GLU A 193 11.40 -1.42 15.19
C GLU A 193 10.77 -1.21 16.58
N ALA A 194 9.61 -0.53 16.63
CA ALA A 194 8.91 -0.31 17.89
C ALA A 194 8.34 -1.59 18.52
N ALA A 195 7.90 -2.55 17.71
CA ALA A 195 7.44 -3.85 18.19
C ALA A 195 8.60 -4.67 18.78
N GLN A 196 9.76 -4.70 18.12
CA GLN A 196 10.96 -5.38 18.63
C GLN A 196 11.51 -4.75 19.92
N ALA A 197 11.26 -3.47 20.15
CA ALA A 197 11.61 -2.79 21.41
C ALA A 197 10.63 -3.06 22.57
N SER A 198 9.50 -3.74 22.30
CA SER A 198 8.46 -4.02 23.29
C SER A 198 8.43 -5.51 23.65
N PRO A 199 8.33 -5.86 24.95
CA PRO A 199 8.14 -7.26 25.36
C PRO A 199 6.75 -7.81 25.01
N ASP A 200 5.78 -6.94 24.70
CA ASP A 200 4.39 -7.32 24.42
C ASP A 200 4.21 -7.93 23.01
N PHE A 201 5.16 -7.68 22.10
CA PHE A 201 4.99 -7.97 20.68
C PHE A 201 6.12 -8.79 20.10
N ASP A 202 5.78 -9.60 19.08
CA ASP A 202 6.73 -10.15 18.14
C ASP A 202 6.42 -9.66 16.73
N SER A 203 7.44 -9.46 15.90
CA SER A 203 7.25 -8.97 14.54
C SER A 203 8.18 -9.61 13.51
N LEU A 204 7.73 -9.59 12.25
CA LEU A 204 8.49 -9.99 11.08
C LEU A 204 8.32 -8.91 10.00
N LEU A 205 9.44 -8.34 9.53
CA LEU A 205 9.44 -7.30 8.51
C LEU A 205 9.55 -7.92 7.10
N LEU A 206 8.57 -7.61 6.26
CA LEU A 206 8.55 -7.85 4.82
C LEU A 206 8.68 -6.49 4.15
N ASP A 207 9.80 -6.22 3.49
CA ASP A 207 10.03 -4.94 2.83
C ASP A 207 10.71 -5.14 1.49
N TYR A 208 10.49 -4.22 0.57
CA TYR A 208 11.21 -4.20 -0.69
C TYR A 208 12.57 -3.50 -0.56
N ASP A 209 12.72 -2.59 0.41
CA ASP A 209 13.99 -1.97 0.74
C ASP A 209 14.91 -2.97 1.45
N LYS A 210 15.72 -3.67 0.64
CA LYS A 210 16.68 -4.68 1.10
C LYS A 210 17.69 -4.17 2.12
N ARG A 211 17.90 -2.85 2.26
CA ARG A 211 18.86 -2.28 3.22
C ARG A 211 18.51 -2.62 4.66
N HIS A 212 17.23 -2.87 4.96
CA HIS A 212 16.78 -3.34 6.28
C HIS A 212 17.35 -4.71 6.66
N SER A 213 17.78 -5.54 5.68
CA SER A 213 18.47 -6.81 5.96
C SER A 213 19.81 -6.63 6.69
N LEU A 214 20.42 -5.44 6.62
CA LEU A 214 21.69 -5.15 7.29
C LEU A 214 21.53 -4.98 8.81
N PHE A 215 20.31 -4.70 9.28
CA PHE A 215 20.04 -4.34 10.68
C PHE A 215 19.18 -5.38 11.41
N ASN A 216 18.67 -6.38 10.68
CA ASN A 216 17.74 -7.36 11.20
C ASN A 216 18.33 -8.77 11.13
N PRO A 217 18.07 -9.63 12.15
CA PRO A 217 18.38 -11.05 12.05
C PRO A 217 17.73 -11.69 10.81
N PRO A 218 18.30 -12.76 10.24
CA PRO A 218 17.77 -13.41 9.03
C PRO A 218 16.33 -13.91 9.15
N TYR A 219 15.89 -14.21 10.38
CA TYR A 219 14.53 -14.66 10.70
C TYR A 219 13.55 -13.51 11.02
N LYS A 220 14.01 -12.25 10.96
CA LYS A 220 13.23 -11.03 11.24
C LYS A 220 13.04 -10.12 10.03
N PHE A 221 13.65 -10.45 8.90
CA PHE A 221 13.50 -9.71 7.65
C PHE A 221 13.39 -10.64 6.44
N LEU A 222 12.39 -10.39 5.60
CA LEU A 222 12.21 -11.01 4.28
C LEU A 222 12.22 -9.93 3.20
N TRP A 223 13.02 -10.13 2.15
CA TRP A 223 12.98 -9.24 0.99
C TRP A 223 11.77 -9.60 0.15
N TYR A 224 10.84 -8.66 0.00
CA TYR A 224 9.48 -8.95 -0.41
C TYR A 224 8.88 -7.85 -1.31
N ASN A 225 8.13 -8.26 -2.34
CA ASN A 225 7.32 -7.37 -3.16
C ASN A 225 5.82 -7.61 -2.91
N MET A 226 5.17 -6.62 -2.29
CA MET A 226 3.76 -6.67 -1.91
C MET A 226 2.77 -6.54 -3.07
N PHE A 227 3.21 -6.20 -4.29
CA PHE A 227 2.33 -6.10 -5.46
C PHE A 227 2.21 -7.43 -6.23
N ASN A 228 3.01 -8.43 -5.92
CA ASN A 228 2.96 -9.76 -6.55
C ASN A 228 3.20 -10.90 -5.56
N ASP A 229 3.14 -10.63 -4.25
CA ASP A 229 3.38 -11.60 -3.17
C ASP A 229 4.71 -12.38 -3.31
N TYR A 230 5.77 -11.72 -3.79
CA TYR A 230 7.02 -12.40 -4.14
C TYR A 230 8.10 -12.28 -3.08
N LEU A 231 8.67 -13.42 -2.67
CA LEU A 231 9.83 -13.55 -1.77
C LEU A 231 11.11 -13.78 -2.57
N PHE A 232 12.04 -12.83 -2.55
CA PHE A 232 13.23 -12.85 -3.41
C PHE A 232 14.25 -13.94 -3.05
N ASN A 233 14.33 -14.31 -1.77
CA ASN A 233 15.17 -15.42 -1.29
C ASN A 233 14.44 -16.80 -1.37
N GLY A 234 13.26 -16.84 -1.99
CA GLY A 234 12.51 -18.06 -2.32
C GLY A 234 12.21 -18.94 -1.10
N ASN A 235 12.44 -20.24 -1.24
CA ASN A 235 12.09 -21.27 -0.24
C ASN A 235 12.69 -21.01 1.16
N THR A 236 13.81 -20.29 1.25
CA THR A 236 14.41 -19.96 2.56
C THR A 236 13.53 -18.97 3.32
N ASP A 237 13.08 -17.91 2.67
CA ASP A 237 12.19 -16.90 3.24
C ASP A 237 10.78 -17.44 3.46
N GLU A 238 10.30 -18.31 2.56
CA GLU A 238 9.00 -18.97 2.71
C GLU A 238 8.94 -19.84 3.99
N LYS A 239 10.03 -20.53 4.34
CA LYS A 239 10.13 -21.29 5.59
C LYS A 239 10.08 -20.37 6.81
N VAL A 240 10.74 -19.22 6.77
CA VAL A 240 10.69 -18.22 7.86
C VAL A 240 9.27 -17.69 8.03
N LEU A 241 8.61 -17.30 6.94
CA LEU A 241 7.23 -16.82 6.96
C LEU A 241 6.28 -17.86 7.56
N LYS A 242 6.32 -19.10 7.06
CA LYS A 242 5.51 -20.21 7.58
C LYS A 242 5.77 -20.49 9.06
N LYS A 243 7.03 -20.42 9.49
CA LYS A 243 7.40 -20.60 10.91
C LYS A 243 6.84 -19.48 11.77
N PHE A 244 6.92 -18.23 11.31
CA PHE A 244 6.34 -17.08 12.01
C PHE A 244 4.83 -17.22 12.19
N PHE A 245 4.09 -17.61 11.14
CA PHE A 245 2.66 -17.88 11.23
C PHE A 245 2.33 -18.96 12.26
N LYS A 246 3.06 -20.09 12.26
CA LYS A 246 2.87 -21.18 13.22
C LYS A 246 3.11 -20.73 14.66
N ASN A 247 4.20 -20.00 14.91
CA ASN A 247 4.54 -19.50 16.22
C ASN A 247 3.56 -18.41 16.72
N SER A 248 2.83 -17.79 15.81
CA SER A 248 1.88 -16.71 16.13
C SER A 248 0.51 -17.22 16.60
N ARG A 249 0.27 -18.55 16.59
CA ARG A 249 -1.05 -19.14 16.84
C ARG A 249 -1.67 -18.70 18.17
N ASP A 250 -0.91 -18.81 19.26
CA ASP A 250 -1.41 -18.55 20.61
C ASP A 250 -1.50 -17.05 20.95
N GLY A 251 -0.84 -16.19 20.17
CA GLY A 251 -0.82 -14.75 20.39
C GLY A 251 -1.68 -13.96 19.40
N GLY A 252 -2.30 -14.61 18.42
CA GLY A 252 -2.94 -13.93 17.30
C GLY A 252 -1.92 -13.27 16.36
N LEU A 253 -2.34 -12.97 15.12
CA LEU A 253 -1.50 -12.35 14.10
C LEU A 253 -2.26 -11.23 13.41
N CYS A 254 -1.59 -10.09 13.20
CA CYS A 254 -2.11 -8.99 12.39
C CYS A 254 -1.08 -8.55 11.33
N VAL A 255 -1.56 -8.31 10.11
CA VAL A 255 -0.79 -7.66 9.05
C VAL A 255 -0.87 -6.15 9.23
N VAL A 256 0.27 -5.48 9.29
CA VAL A 256 0.33 -4.01 9.27
C VAL A 256 1.05 -3.57 8.00
N MET A 257 0.33 -2.92 7.08
CA MET A 257 0.87 -2.58 5.77
C MET A 257 0.72 -1.10 5.40
N ASP A 258 1.75 -0.55 4.77
CA ASP A 258 1.78 0.82 4.24
C ASP A 258 2.33 0.85 2.80
N PRO A 259 1.52 0.44 1.80
CA PRO A 259 1.95 0.39 0.42
C PRO A 259 2.10 1.79 -0.20
N PRO A 260 2.93 1.96 -1.24
CA PRO A 260 3.05 3.21 -1.99
C PRO A 260 1.68 3.72 -2.50
N PHE A 261 1.34 4.98 -2.21
CA PHE A 261 -0.03 5.52 -2.40
C PHE A 261 -0.57 5.54 -3.83
N GLY A 262 0.30 5.57 -4.83
CA GLY A 262 -0.15 5.46 -6.22
C GLY A 262 -0.29 4.01 -6.71
N GLY A 263 -0.03 3.03 -5.84
CA GLY A 263 -0.11 1.61 -6.14
C GLY A 263 -1.53 1.20 -6.51
N ARG A 264 -1.66 0.16 -7.32
CA ARG A 264 -2.96 -0.43 -7.64
C ARG A 264 -3.49 -1.15 -6.40
N VAL A 265 -4.81 -1.07 -6.17
CA VAL A 265 -5.47 -1.72 -5.02
C VAL A 265 -5.63 -3.21 -5.27
N GLU A 266 -5.85 -3.59 -6.53
CA GLU A 266 -6.12 -4.95 -6.95
C GLU A 266 -5.01 -5.94 -6.55
N PRO A 267 -3.72 -5.66 -6.82
CA PRO A 267 -2.64 -6.58 -6.43
C PRO A 267 -2.40 -6.64 -4.92
N LEU A 268 -2.62 -5.55 -4.19
CA LEU A 268 -2.52 -5.53 -2.73
C LEU A 268 -3.60 -6.40 -2.08
N VAL A 269 -4.83 -6.35 -2.63
CA VAL A 269 -5.91 -7.26 -2.22
C VAL A 269 -5.56 -8.71 -2.54
N PHE A 270 -4.95 -8.99 -3.69
CA PHE A 270 -4.48 -10.34 -4.02
C PHE A 270 -3.49 -10.85 -2.96
N THR A 271 -2.48 -10.07 -2.62
CA THR A 271 -1.52 -10.39 -1.54
C THR A 271 -2.23 -10.66 -0.21
N LEU A 272 -3.19 -9.83 0.20
CA LEU A 272 -3.95 -10.09 1.43
C LEU A 272 -4.77 -11.39 1.36
N LYS A 273 -5.27 -11.78 0.19
CA LYS A 273 -5.97 -13.06 -0.01
C LYS A 273 -5.01 -14.25 0.11
N GLU A 274 -3.82 -14.17 -0.46
CA GLU A 274 -2.81 -15.23 -0.32
C GLU A 274 -2.34 -15.38 1.13
N LEU A 275 -2.07 -14.28 1.82
CA LEU A 275 -1.76 -14.30 3.25
C LEU A 275 -2.92 -14.84 4.09
N SER A 276 -4.17 -14.52 3.72
CA SER A 276 -5.35 -15.08 4.38
C SER A 276 -5.48 -16.59 4.16
N LYS A 277 -5.14 -17.13 2.97
CA LYS A 277 -5.10 -18.58 2.75
C LYS A 277 -4.10 -19.25 3.70
N LEU A 278 -2.90 -18.68 3.84
CA LEU A 278 -1.89 -19.20 4.76
C LEU A 278 -2.34 -19.10 6.23
N TYR A 279 -2.96 -17.97 6.60
CA TYR A 279 -3.55 -17.76 7.92
C TYR A 279 -4.60 -18.81 8.25
N ARG A 280 -5.59 -19.01 7.37
CA ARG A 280 -6.66 -20.01 7.56
C ARG A 280 -6.12 -21.41 7.77
N LYS A 281 -5.17 -21.82 6.92
CA LYS A 281 -4.52 -23.13 7.01
C LYS A 281 -3.71 -23.30 8.32
N THR A 282 -3.14 -22.23 8.85
CA THR A 282 -2.25 -22.32 10.02
C THR A 282 -2.99 -22.15 11.35
N PHE A 283 -4.09 -21.39 11.35
CA PHE A 283 -4.89 -21.05 12.52
C PHE A 283 -6.22 -21.83 12.60
N ASP A 284 -6.42 -22.82 11.72
CA ASP A 284 -7.64 -23.64 11.63
C ASP A 284 -8.93 -22.79 11.54
N LYS A 285 -8.93 -21.80 10.64
CA LYS A 285 -10.07 -20.87 10.43
C LYS A 285 -10.93 -21.27 9.24
N SER A 286 -12.18 -20.81 9.22
CA SER A 286 -13.10 -21.04 8.09
C SER A 286 -12.62 -20.36 6.81
N ASP A 287 -13.08 -20.85 5.65
CA ASP A 287 -12.64 -20.39 4.33
C ASP A 287 -12.94 -18.91 4.04
N GLU A 288 -13.92 -18.33 4.73
CA GLU A 288 -14.30 -16.92 4.62
C GLU A 288 -13.44 -15.98 5.48
N GLU A 289 -12.67 -16.53 6.44
CA GLU A 289 -11.92 -15.71 7.38
C GLU A 289 -10.75 -15.00 6.68
N ILE A 290 -10.64 -13.69 6.95
CA ILE A 290 -9.58 -12.82 6.46
C ILE A 290 -8.61 -12.56 7.61
N ILE A 291 -7.31 -12.64 7.33
CA ILE A 291 -6.29 -12.30 8.32
C ILE A 291 -6.53 -10.89 8.90
N PRO A 292 -6.44 -10.67 10.23
CA PRO A 292 -6.54 -9.34 10.80
C PRO A 292 -5.55 -8.38 10.13
N VAL A 293 -6.02 -7.22 9.67
CA VAL A 293 -5.20 -6.27 8.90
C VAL A 293 -5.38 -4.83 9.36
N ILE A 294 -4.28 -4.08 9.42
CA ILE A 294 -4.24 -2.62 9.51
C ILE A 294 -3.51 -2.12 8.27
N TRP A 295 -4.27 -1.58 7.33
CA TRP A 295 -3.76 -1.09 6.06
C TRP A 295 -3.83 0.44 6.03
N ALA A 296 -2.68 1.10 6.10
CA ALA A 296 -2.58 2.54 5.90
C ALA A 296 -2.71 2.86 4.40
N PHE A 297 -3.76 3.59 4.03
CA PHE A 297 -3.96 3.96 2.63
C PHE A 297 -4.77 5.26 2.49
N PRO A 298 -4.74 5.94 1.33
CA PRO A 298 -5.50 7.16 1.15
C PRO A 298 -7.02 6.92 1.18
N TYR A 299 -7.78 7.77 1.88
CA TYR A 299 -9.24 7.63 2.04
C TYR A 299 -10.02 7.61 0.71
N PHE A 300 -9.46 8.18 -0.36
CA PHE A 300 -10.12 8.22 -1.67
C PHE A 300 -10.09 6.86 -2.38
N SER A 301 -9.28 5.93 -1.91
CA SER A 301 -9.21 4.54 -2.39
C SER A 301 -10.27 3.63 -1.76
N GLU A 302 -10.99 4.10 -0.74
CA GLU A 302 -12.02 3.33 -0.04
C GLU A 302 -13.07 2.68 -0.96
N PRO A 303 -13.60 3.34 -2.02
CA PRO A 303 -14.55 2.68 -2.91
C PRO A 303 -13.99 1.45 -3.61
N TYR A 304 -12.69 1.46 -3.94
CA TYR A 304 -12.01 0.33 -4.57
C TYR A 304 -11.77 -0.80 -3.58
N ILE A 305 -11.28 -0.47 -2.39
CA ILE A 305 -11.06 -1.45 -1.31
C ILE A 305 -12.38 -2.13 -0.94
N LYS A 306 -13.45 -1.37 -0.68
CA LYS A 306 -14.78 -1.92 -0.35
C LYS A 306 -15.39 -2.78 -1.45
N ASN A 307 -15.06 -2.52 -2.71
CA ASN A 307 -15.55 -3.33 -3.84
C ASN A 307 -14.85 -4.68 -3.92
N LEU A 308 -13.58 -4.75 -3.52
CA LEU A 308 -12.74 -5.94 -3.64
C LEU A 308 -12.67 -6.76 -2.34
N MET A 309 -12.81 -6.10 -1.18
CA MET A 309 -12.79 -6.65 0.18
C MET A 309 -13.76 -5.85 1.08
N PRO A 310 -15.08 -6.13 1.03
CA PRO A 310 -16.10 -5.37 1.76
C PRO A 310 -15.99 -5.45 3.29
N GLU A 311 -15.27 -6.44 3.82
CA GLU A 311 -15.01 -6.67 5.24
C GLU A 311 -14.05 -5.61 5.82
N ILE A 312 -13.18 -5.06 4.98
CA ILE A 312 -12.22 -4.03 5.35
C ILE A 312 -12.93 -2.66 5.39
N LYS A 313 -12.98 -2.08 6.59
CA LYS A 313 -13.63 -0.79 6.87
C LYS A 313 -12.58 0.27 7.15
N MET A 314 -12.86 1.49 6.70
CA MET A 314 -12.01 2.64 6.97
C MET A 314 -12.34 3.24 8.34
N HIS A 315 -11.32 3.48 9.17
CA HIS A 315 -11.43 4.25 10.40
C HIS A 315 -11.15 5.75 10.14
N ASP A 316 -11.65 6.64 11.00
CA ASP A 316 -11.48 8.09 10.82
C ASP A 316 -10.10 8.60 11.31
N TYR A 317 -9.29 7.73 11.92
CA TYR A 317 -7.94 8.07 12.37
C TYR A 317 -7.05 8.54 11.21
N GLN A 318 -6.54 9.76 11.32
CA GLN A 318 -5.64 10.39 10.36
C GLN A 318 -4.20 9.95 10.64
N VAL A 319 -3.66 9.10 9.77
CA VAL A 319 -2.29 8.59 9.89
C VAL A 319 -1.29 9.70 9.51
N GLU A 320 -0.31 9.96 10.38
CA GLU A 320 0.67 11.02 10.19
C GLU A 320 2.06 10.43 9.90
N TYR A 321 2.83 11.11 9.05
CA TYR A 321 4.15 10.69 8.60
C TYR A 321 5.24 11.73 8.90
N GLU A 322 6.44 11.28 9.27
CA GLU A 322 7.56 12.15 9.63
C GLU A 322 8.15 12.87 8.41
N ASN A 323 8.31 12.17 7.30
CA ASN A 323 9.08 12.64 6.15
C ASN A 323 8.24 13.27 5.02
N HIS A 324 6.93 13.42 5.17
CA HIS A 324 6.09 14.00 4.11
C HIS A 324 5.33 15.26 4.54
N LYS A 325 5.82 16.41 4.05
CA LYS A 325 5.29 17.76 4.37
C LYS A 325 3.78 17.92 4.07
N LYS A 326 3.22 17.22 3.07
CA LYS A 326 1.77 17.30 2.75
C LYS A 326 0.89 16.36 3.60
N PHE A 327 1.48 15.47 4.41
CA PHE A 327 0.78 14.52 5.28
C PHE A 327 0.95 14.83 6.77
N GLN A 328 1.59 15.95 7.11
CA GLN A 328 1.63 16.49 8.47
C GLN A 328 0.48 17.47 8.73
N ASN A 329 -0.06 17.40 9.95
CA ASN A 329 -0.98 18.41 10.47
C ASN A 329 -0.18 19.66 10.87
N LYS A 330 -0.47 20.82 10.26
CA LYS A 330 0.06 22.16 10.60
C LYS A 330 1.54 22.47 10.26
N SER A 331 2.02 22.15 9.05
CA SER A 331 3.17 22.89 8.47
C SER A 331 2.66 24.05 7.59
N LYS A 332 3.44 25.14 7.43
CA LYS A 332 3.10 26.27 6.52
C LYS A 332 2.84 25.81 5.07
N SER A 333 3.24 24.58 4.72
CA SER A 333 3.05 23.91 3.41
C SER A 333 2.19 22.64 3.47
N GLY A 334 1.59 22.32 4.62
CA GLY A 334 0.78 21.11 4.84
C GLY A 334 -0.64 21.25 4.31
N ARG A 335 -1.36 20.13 4.15
CA ARG A 335 -2.78 20.18 3.74
C ARG A 335 -3.62 20.84 4.84
N LYS A 336 -4.49 21.77 4.42
CA LYS A 336 -5.42 22.50 5.30
C LYS A 336 -6.31 21.60 6.17
N PHE A 337 -6.54 20.35 5.76
CA PHE A 337 -7.45 19.42 6.43
C PHE A 337 -6.81 18.07 6.80
N GLY A 338 -5.49 18.10 7.07
CA GLY A 338 -4.73 16.97 7.56
C GLY A 338 -4.36 15.91 6.53
N SER A 339 -3.78 14.82 7.04
CA SER A 339 -3.35 13.69 6.22
C SER A 339 -4.54 13.07 5.46
N PRO A 340 -4.39 12.65 4.19
CA PRO A 340 -5.40 11.87 3.49
C PRO A 340 -5.36 10.38 3.84
N VAL A 341 -4.37 9.93 4.61
CA VAL A 341 -4.18 8.51 4.90
C VAL A 341 -5.00 8.11 6.12
N ARG A 342 -5.69 6.98 6.02
CA ARG A 342 -6.52 6.37 7.06
C ARG A 342 -6.10 4.93 7.23
N PHE A 343 -6.45 4.35 8.38
CA PHE A 343 -6.39 2.91 8.54
C PHE A 343 -7.64 2.25 7.97
N PHE A 344 -7.42 1.20 7.19
CA PHE A 344 -8.39 0.26 6.67
C PHE A 344 -8.19 -1.07 7.42
N THR A 345 -9.24 -1.58 8.05
CA THR A 345 -9.13 -2.77 8.90
C THR A 345 -10.42 -3.59 8.93
N ASN A 346 -10.28 -4.89 9.14
CA ASN A 346 -11.37 -5.80 9.52
C ASN A 346 -11.52 -5.97 11.04
N LEU A 347 -10.65 -5.35 11.85
CA LEU A 347 -10.78 -5.32 13.31
C LEU A 347 -11.95 -4.43 13.76
N PRO A 348 -12.53 -4.66 14.94
CA PRO A 348 -13.61 -3.84 15.46
C PRO A 348 -13.16 -2.38 15.65
N LEU A 349 -13.82 -1.44 14.97
CA LEU A 349 -13.41 -0.02 14.95
C LEU A 349 -13.36 0.63 16.35
N LEU A 350 -14.16 0.15 17.30
CA LEU A 350 -14.15 0.64 18.68
C LEU A 350 -12.80 0.40 19.38
N THR A 351 -12.05 -0.63 18.99
CA THR A 351 -10.75 -0.98 19.58
C THR A 351 -9.64 0.01 19.19
N ILE A 352 -9.89 0.87 18.20
CA ILE A 352 -9.00 1.97 17.84
C ILE A 352 -9.29 3.12 18.80
N ASP A 353 -8.78 3.00 20.03
CA ASP A 353 -9.02 3.95 21.10
C ASP A 353 -8.27 5.27 20.86
N LEU A 354 -9.03 6.37 20.80
CA LEU A 354 -8.53 7.73 20.62
C LEU A 354 -8.98 8.65 21.76
N SER A 355 -9.34 8.10 22.92
CA SER A 355 -9.78 8.82 24.11
C SER A 355 -8.81 9.90 24.59
N ASN A 356 -7.52 9.65 24.44
CA ASN A 356 -6.45 10.58 24.83
C ASN A 356 -6.13 11.64 23.77
N ASP A 357 -6.85 11.67 22.64
CA ASP A 357 -6.64 12.65 21.56
C ASP A 357 -7.85 13.58 21.43
N THR A 358 -7.69 14.83 21.87
CA THR A 358 -8.73 15.87 21.84
C THR A 358 -9.25 16.21 20.43
N LYS A 359 -8.58 15.74 19.36
CA LYS A 359 -9.05 15.87 17.97
C LYS A 359 -10.15 14.86 17.63
N TYR A 360 -10.42 13.88 18.48
CA TYR A 360 -11.41 12.83 18.26
C TYR A 360 -12.47 12.81 19.37
N LYS A 361 -13.63 12.23 19.05
CA LYS A 361 -14.75 11.99 19.96
C LYS A 361 -15.36 10.62 19.67
N LEU A 362 -15.89 9.96 20.69
CA LEU A 362 -16.67 8.75 20.51
C LEU A 362 -18.03 9.12 19.90
N CYS A 363 -18.42 8.49 18.79
CA CYS A 363 -19.77 8.69 18.25
C CYS A 363 -20.76 7.74 18.92
N ASP A 364 -21.73 8.27 19.67
CA ASP A 364 -22.71 7.45 20.40
C ASP A 364 -23.58 6.54 19.52
N LYS A 365 -23.78 6.91 18.25
CA LYS A 365 -24.61 6.14 17.32
C LYS A 365 -23.82 5.10 16.56
N CYS A 366 -22.61 5.45 16.14
CA CYS A 366 -21.74 4.57 15.37
C CYS A 366 -20.88 3.66 16.25
N LYS A 367 -20.68 4.01 17.52
CA LYS A 367 -19.88 3.27 18.52
C LYS A 367 -18.42 3.08 18.11
N TYR A 368 -17.78 4.11 17.55
CA TYR A 368 -16.33 4.19 17.35
C TYR A 368 -15.87 5.64 17.33
N TRP A 369 -14.55 5.85 17.43
CA TRP A 369 -13.92 7.17 17.51
C TRP A 369 -13.89 7.86 16.15
N VAL A 370 -14.33 9.12 16.10
CA VAL A 370 -14.37 9.95 14.89
C VAL A 370 -13.75 11.31 15.16
N SER A 371 -13.28 11.98 14.12
CA SER A 371 -12.82 13.36 14.22
C SER A 371 -13.91 14.24 14.84
N VAL A 372 -13.55 15.21 15.67
CA VAL A 372 -14.50 16.16 16.26
C VAL A 372 -15.33 16.90 15.20
N SER A 373 -14.77 17.10 14.00
CA SER A 373 -15.42 17.73 12.85
C SER A 373 -16.33 16.80 12.03
N ASN A 374 -16.25 15.48 12.27
CA ASN A 374 -17.05 14.48 11.58
C ASN A 374 -18.38 14.28 12.32
N ASN A 375 -19.42 14.97 11.85
CA ASN A 375 -20.75 14.88 12.44
C ASN A 375 -21.53 13.68 11.88
N HIS A 376 -22.18 12.94 12.78
CA HIS A 376 -23.03 11.83 12.41
C HIS A 376 -24.21 12.31 11.55
N CYS A 377 -24.39 11.71 10.38
CA CYS A 377 -25.56 12.01 9.54
C CYS A 377 -26.74 11.12 9.94
N ASN A 378 -27.77 11.69 10.56
CA ASN A 378 -28.97 10.94 10.97
C ASN A 378 -29.74 10.28 9.81
N LYS A 379 -29.55 10.75 8.57
CA LYS A 379 -30.18 10.20 7.36
C LYS A 379 -29.39 9.05 6.76
N CYS A 380 -28.06 9.15 6.77
CA CYS A 380 -27.17 8.07 6.29
C CYS A 380 -26.85 7.04 7.38
N LYS A 381 -27.14 7.34 8.66
CA LYS A 381 -26.79 6.52 9.84
C LYS A 381 -25.29 6.25 9.98
N GLU A 382 -24.45 7.20 9.55
CA GLU A 382 -23.00 7.06 9.52
C GLU A 382 -22.29 8.42 9.70
N CYS A 383 -21.07 8.39 10.24
CA CYS A 383 -20.13 9.51 10.27
C CYS A 383 -19.35 9.57 8.95
N THR A 384 -19.89 10.30 7.98
CA THR A 384 -19.49 10.20 6.56
C THR A 384 -18.32 11.10 6.13
N SER A 385 -17.83 12.01 6.98
CA SER A 385 -16.70 12.87 6.59
C SER A 385 -15.43 12.03 6.44
N LYS A 386 -14.62 12.38 5.43
CA LYS A 386 -13.37 11.65 5.12
C LYS A 386 -12.15 12.56 5.03
N ASN A 387 -12.35 13.85 4.75
CA ASN A 387 -11.28 14.81 4.49
C ASN A 387 -11.19 15.90 5.58
N GLY A 388 -11.70 15.65 6.78
CA GLY A 388 -11.67 16.60 7.90
C GLY A 388 -12.73 17.72 7.85
N MET A 389 -13.45 17.89 6.74
CA MET A 389 -14.53 18.88 6.61
C MET A 389 -15.87 18.32 7.11
N THR A 390 -16.73 19.13 7.70
CA THR A 390 -18.10 18.69 8.01
C THR A 390 -18.91 18.53 6.73
N TYR A 391 -19.33 17.30 6.42
CA TYR A 391 -20.12 16.99 5.23
C TYR A 391 -21.58 17.43 5.39
N LYS A 392 -22.23 17.74 4.28
CA LYS A 392 -23.66 18.02 4.22
C LYS A 392 -24.40 16.91 3.49
N HIS A 393 -25.62 16.60 3.93
CA HIS A 393 -26.44 15.58 3.29
C HIS A 393 -27.21 16.17 2.10
N CYS A 394 -27.10 15.55 0.92
CA CYS A 394 -27.96 15.85 -0.21
C CYS A 394 -29.18 14.92 -0.20
N ASN A 395 -30.38 15.47 0.03
CA ASN A 395 -31.62 14.69 0.09
C ASN A 395 -31.98 14.03 -1.25
N ILE A 396 -31.63 14.68 -2.37
CA ILE A 396 -31.93 14.17 -3.71
C ILE A 396 -31.03 12.98 -4.04
N CYS A 397 -29.71 13.12 -3.86
CA CYS A 397 -28.77 12.02 -4.07
C CYS A 397 -28.73 11.00 -2.93
N LYS A 398 -29.45 11.25 -1.83
CA LYS A 398 -29.51 10.43 -0.61
C LYS A 398 -28.11 10.06 -0.08
N ARG A 399 -27.17 11.01 -0.12
CA ARG A 399 -25.79 10.81 0.32
C ARG A 399 -25.18 12.08 0.89
N CYS A 400 -24.22 11.91 1.78
CA CYS A 400 -23.37 13.00 2.24
C CYS A 400 -22.30 13.37 1.22
N VAL A 401 -22.06 14.66 1.07
CA VAL A 401 -21.04 15.23 0.18
C VAL A 401 -20.25 16.32 0.90
N LYS A 402 -19.08 16.65 0.34
CA LYS A 402 -18.27 17.78 0.83
C LYS A 402 -19.09 19.07 0.82
N PRO A 403 -18.84 20.02 1.72
CA PRO A 403 -19.59 21.28 1.77
C PRO A 403 -19.44 22.10 0.47
N THR A 404 -18.31 21.94 -0.23
CA THR A 404 -18.01 22.53 -1.55
C THR A 404 -18.75 21.88 -2.72
N PHE A 405 -19.67 20.95 -2.47
CA PHE A 405 -20.49 20.33 -3.50
C PHE A 405 -21.92 20.86 -3.45
N PHE A 406 -22.59 20.97 -4.59
CA PHE A 406 -24.02 21.27 -4.68
C PHE A 406 -24.72 20.25 -5.58
N HIS A 407 -26.04 20.12 -5.46
CA HIS A 407 -26.81 19.25 -6.35
C HIS A 407 -27.16 20.03 -7.62
N CYS A 408 -26.55 19.66 -8.75
CA CYS A 408 -26.87 20.22 -10.05
C CYS A 408 -28.11 19.49 -10.61
N LYS A 409 -29.20 20.22 -10.84
CA LYS A 409 -30.46 19.66 -11.36
C LYS A 409 -30.28 19.09 -12.77
N GLU A 410 -29.59 19.83 -13.64
CA GLU A 410 -29.33 19.41 -15.02
C GLU A 410 -28.49 18.12 -15.09
N CYS A 411 -27.47 18.01 -14.24
CA CYS A 411 -26.63 16.81 -14.18
C CYS A 411 -27.23 15.67 -13.34
N GLY A 412 -28.33 15.92 -12.61
CA GLY A 412 -28.96 14.95 -11.70
C GLY A 412 -28.06 14.45 -10.56
N ARG A 413 -26.96 15.15 -10.23
CA ARG A 413 -25.94 14.67 -9.28
C ARG A 413 -25.29 15.79 -8.50
N CYS A 414 -24.68 15.43 -7.37
CA CYS A 414 -23.82 16.37 -6.65
C CYS A 414 -22.50 16.60 -7.39
N CYS A 415 -22.18 17.87 -7.66
CA CYS A 415 -20.99 18.34 -8.35
C CYS A 415 -20.21 19.30 -7.45
N GLN A 416 -18.90 19.43 -7.68
CA GLN A 416 -18.09 20.45 -7.03
C GLN A 416 -18.53 21.83 -7.52
N GLU A 417 -18.73 22.79 -6.61
CA GLU A 417 -19.23 24.12 -6.94
C GLU A 417 -18.27 24.93 -7.80
N LYS A 418 -16.99 24.96 -7.42
CA LYS A 418 -15.95 25.67 -8.17
C LYS A 418 -15.61 24.91 -9.45
N GLY A 419 -15.82 25.54 -10.61
CA GLY A 419 -15.41 25.04 -11.92
C GLY A 419 -16.34 23.98 -12.53
N HIS A 420 -17.58 23.84 -12.03
CA HIS A 420 -18.55 22.94 -12.65
C HIS A 420 -19.13 23.53 -13.93
N VAL A 421 -19.09 22.74 -15.00
CA VAL A 421 -19.78 22.98 -16.25
C VAL A 421 -20.74 21.82 -16.50
N CYS A 422 -22.01 22.11 -16.76
CA CYS A 422 -23.01 21.10 -17.10
C CYS A 422 -22.68 20.42 -18.43
N GLY A 423 -23.16 19.18 -18.64
CA GLY A 423 -22.87 18.40 -19.85
C GLY A 423 -21.44 17.82 -19.93
N ILE A 424 -20.48 18.36 -19.18
CA ILE A 424 -19.15 17.76 -19.02
C ILE A 424 -19.21 16.70 -17.93
N VAL A 425 -19.37 15.44 -18.35
CA VAL A 425 -19.27 14.29 -17.44
C VAL A 425 -17.82 14.17 -16.98
N VAL A 426 -17.59 14.25 -15.66
CA VAL A 426 -16.29 13.91 -15.08
C VAL A 426 -16.12 12.39 -15.24
N GLU A 427 -15.36 11.96 -16.25
CA GLU A 427 -15.26 10.57 -16.74
C GLU A 427 -14.71 9.55 -15.73
N SER A 428 -14.39 9.97 -14.51
CA SER A 428 -13.96 9.08 -13.41
C SER A 428 -15.01 8.06 -12.91
N GLN A 429 -16.20 7.97 -13.54
CA GLN A 429 -17.22 6.98 -13.22
C GLN A 429 -17.88 6.46 -14.50
N SER A 430 -17.10 5.78 -15.35
CA SER A 430 -17.66 4.71 -16.17
C SER A 430 -17.96 3.51 -15.27
N CYS A 431 -19.11 2.90 -15.47
CA CYS A 431 -19.50 1.71 -14.74
C CYS A 431 -18.59 0.54 -15.12
N TYR A 432 -17.89 -0.07 -14.15
CA TYR A 432 -17.01 -1.21 -14.42
C TYR A 432 -17.72 -2.39 -15.10
N ASN A 433 -19.03 -2.56 -14.88
CA ASN A 433 -19.79 -3.68 -15.44
C ASN A 433 -20.24 -3.46 -16.89
N CYS A 434 -20.80 -2.29 -17.20
CA CYS A 434 -21.38 -2.04 -18.53
C CYS A 434 -20.61 -0.98 -19.34
N GLN A 435 -19.54 -0.43 -18.77
CA GLN A 435 -18.71 0.65 -19.32
C GLN A 435 -19.47 1.96 -19.62
N ALA A 436 -20.78 2.00 -19.39
CA ALA A 436 -21.59 3.20 -19.60
C ALA A 436 -21.31 4.25 -18.52
N LYS A 437 -21.35 5.51 -18.94
CA LYS A 437 -21.07 6.68 -18.09
C LYS A 437 -22.24 6.99 -17.15
N GLY A 438 -21.97 7.68 -16.05
CA GLY A 438 -23.01 8.30 -15.23
C GLY A 438 -23.52 7.46 -14.05
N HIS A 439 -22.96 6.27 -13.80
CA HIS A 439 -23.28 5.45 -12.63
C HIS A 439 -22.10 4.57 -12.21
N LYS A 440 -22.08 4.15 -10.94
CA LYS A 440 -21.07 3.21 -10.41
C LYS A 440 -21.47 1.76 -10.70
N GLN A 441 -20.52 0.82 -10.62
CA GLN A 441 -20.78 -0.62 -10.78
C GLN A 441 -21.98 -1.10 -9.93
N SER A 442 -22.05 -0.69 -8.67
CA SER A 442 -23.14 -1.05 -7.74
C SER A 442 -24.54 -0.55 -8.16
N GLN A 443 -24.61 0.35 -9.13
CA GLN A 443 -25.83 0.94 -9.68
C GLN A 443 -25.97 0.62 -11.17
N CYS A 444 -25.28 -0.43 -11.65
CA CYS A 444 -25.34 -0.83 -13.04
C CYS A 444 -26.75 -1.32 -13.41
N PRO A 445 -27.41 -0.71 -14.40
CA PRO A 445 -28.72 -1.17 -14.89
C PRO A 445 -28.67 -2.63 -15.37
N GLN A 446 -27.53 -3.07 -15.92
CA GLN A 446 -27.33 -4.45 -16.37
C GLN A 446 -27.23 -5.46 -15.20
N LEU A 447 -26.82 -5.02 -14.00
CA LEU A 447 -26.84 -5.86 -12.78
C LEU A 447 -28.20 -5.88 -12.09
N GLN A 448 -29.04 -4.87 -12.30
CA GLN A 448 -30.41 -4.86 -11.77
C GLN A 448 -31.38 -5.70 -12.62
N GLY A 449 -31.07 -5.92 -13.90
CA GLY A 449 -31.85 -6.78 -14.81
C GLY A 449 -31.74 -8.27 -14.52
N SER A 450 -30.67 -8.74 -13.85
CA SER A 450 -30.43 -10.18 -13.61
C SER A 450 -31.06 -10.74 -12.33
N LYS A 451 -31.66 -9.89 -11.48
CA LYS A 451 -32.31 -10.31 -10.20
C LYS A 451 -33.83 -10.54 -10.28
N LYS A 452 -34.41 -10.70 -11.47
CA LYS A 452 -35.80 -11.16 -11.63
C LYS A 452 -35.85 -12.49 -12.38
N LYS A 453 -35.66 -13.59 -11.63
CA LYS A 453 -36.30 -14.92 -11.75
C LYS A 453 -35.41 -16.00 -11.16
N LYS A 454 -35.36 -16.11 -9.83
CA LYS A 454 -35.28 -17.42 -9.17
C LYS A 454 -36.39 -17.45 -8.13
N LYS A 455 -37.56 -17.94 -8.54
CA LYS A 455 -38.54 -18.46 -7.59
C LYS A 455 -37.84 -19.59 -6.84
N ARG A 456 -37.90 -19.55 -5.52
CA ARG A 456 -37.67 -20.72 -4.68
C ARG A 456 -38.56 -21.85 -5.19
N VAL A 457 -37.96 -22.99 -5.51
CA VAL A 457 -38.65 -24.28 -5.48
C VAL A 457 -37.85 -25.11 -4.48
N HIS A 458 -38.54 -25.57 -3.44
CA HIS A 458 -38.01 -26.50 -2.47
C HIS A 458 -37.77 -27.86 -3.13
N ALA A 459 -36.55 -28.36 -3.01
CA ALA A 459 -36.17 -29.75 -2.75
C ALA A 459 -34.67 -29.75 -2.46
#